data_AF-A0A1N6NKC5-F1
#
_entry.id   AF-A0A1N6NKC5-F1
#
_cell.length_a   1.000
_cell.length_b   1.000
_cell.length_c   1.000
_cell.angle_alpha   90.00
_cell.angle_beta   90.00
_cell.angle_gamma   90.00
#
_symmetry.space_group_name_H-M   'P 1'
#
loop_
_entity.id
_entity.type
_entity.pdbx_description
1 polymer ?
#
loop_
_entity_poly.entity_id
_entity_poly.type
_entity_poly.pdbx_seq_one_letter_code
_entity_poly.pdbx_strand_id
1 'polypeptide(L)' 'MEKPTPPADGECCECGCEPCVWDSYYEEMHAWNAEQKRLKEGEAEQAKEQTEPTSSNG' A
#
# COMPACT_ATOMS: atom_id res chain seq x y z
N MET A 1 6.63 -2.14 1.66
CA MET A 1 6.73 -0.81 1.01
C MET A 1 6.22 0.23 1.98
N GLU A 2 6.96 1.33 2.18
CA GLU A 2 6.51 2.42 3.05
C GLU A 2 5.52 3.34 2.30
N LYS A 3 4.63 4.00 3.05
CA LYS A 3 3.64 4.92 2.46
C LYS A 3 4.37 6.18 2.00
N PRO A 4 4.22 6.62 0.73
CA PRO A 4 4.86 7.83 0.25
C PRO A 4 4.29 9.07 0.96
N THR A 5 5.17 10.03 1.21
CA THR A 5 4.85 11.30 1.87
C THR A 5 4.44 12.32 0.82
N PRO A 6 3.34 13.06 1.00
CA PRO A 6 2.96 14.11 0.05
C PRO A 6 4.03 15.22 0.02
N PRO A 7 4.24 15.87 -1.14
CA PRO A 7 5.10 17.04 -1.22
C PRO A 7 4.54 18.18 -0.35
N ALA A 8 5.44 19.04 0.14
CA ALA A 8 5.07 20.21 0.94
C ALA A 8 4.36 21.27 0.09
N ASP A 9 3.67 22.20 0.77
CA ASP A 9 3.13 23.39 0.11
C ASP A 9 4.27 24.19 -0.55
N GLY A 10 4.13 24.47 -1.85
CA GLY A 10 5.12 25.22 -2.64
C GLY A 10 6.22 24.38 -3.34
N GLU A 11 6.30 23.07 -3.10
CA GLU A 11 7.18 22.18 -3.89
C GLU A 11 6.67 22.02 -5.34
N CYS A 12 5.34 22.09 -5.50
CA CYS A 12 4.74 22.21 -6.83
C CYS A 12 4.74 23.68 -7.24
N CYS A 13 5.35 23.97 -8.39
CA CYS A 13 5.37 25.31 -8.98
C CYS A 13 3.97 25.76 -9.45
N GLU A 14 3.00 24.85 -9.57
CA GLU A 14 1.60 25.06 -10.03
C GLU A 14 1.45 25.71 -11.42
N CYS A 15 2.57 26.05 -12.08
CA CYS A 15 2.67 26.70 -13.37
C CYS A 15 3.06 25.74 -14.52
N GLY A 16 3.06 24.42 -14.28
CA GLY A 16 3.36 23.41 -15.31
C GLY A 16 4.85 23.18 -15.58
N CYS A 17 5.72 23.40 -14.59
CA CYS A 17 7.11 22.92 -14.69
C CYS A 17 7.12 21.38 -14.67
N GLU A 18 7.74 20.77 -15.67
CA GLU A 18 7.88 19.32 -15.77
C GLU A 18 9.28 18.87 -15.31
N PRO A 19 9.38 17.80 -14.50
CA PRO A 19 8.29 16.93 -14.02
C PRO A 19 7.55 17.50 -12.79
N CYS A 20 6.23 17.30 -12.72
CA CYS A 20 5.43 17.70 -11.58
C CYS A 20 5.70 16.77 -10.38
N VAL A 21 5.99 17.32 -9.21
CA VAL A 21 6.23 16.54 -7.98
C VAL A 21 5.04 15.65 -7.58
N TRP A 22 3.83 16.04 -7.99
CA TRP A 22 2.62 15.25 -7.74
C TRP A 22 2.54 14.01 -8.61
N ASP A 23 3.11 14.01 -9.82
CA ASP A 23 3.06 12.86 -10.71
C ASP A 23 3.80 11.68 -10.08
N SER A 24 5.06 11.90 -9.67
CA SER A 24 5.86 10.90 -8.96
C SER A 24 5.17 10.40 -7.69
N TYR A 25 4.61 11.33 -6.89
CA TYR A 25 3.88 10.98 -5.68
C TYR A 25 2.69 10.05 -5.94
N TYR A 26 1.89 10.33 -6.99
CA TYR A 26 0.74 9.52 -7.32
C TYR A 26 1.13 8.14 -7.87
N GLU A 27 2.22 8.06 -8.65
CA GLU A 27 2.76 6.77 -9.11
C GLU A 27 3.18 5.89 -7.92
N GLU A 28 3.92 6.46 -6.97
CA GLU A 28 4.35 5.75 -5.75
C GLU A 28 3.15 5.37 -4.88
N MET A 29 2.16 6.26 -4.74
CA MET A 29 0.91 5.99 -4.01
C MET A 29 0.13 4.85 -4.64
N HIS A 30 0.08 4.78 -5.96
CA HIS A 30 -0.61 3.71 -6.68
C HIS A 30 0.07 2.35 -6.40
N ALA A 31 1.40 2.30 -6.49
CA ALA A 31 2.16 1.09 -6.16
C ALA A 31 1.95 0.66 -4.69
N TRP A 32 2.00 1.61 -3.75
CA TRP A 32 1.75 1.32 -2.34
C TRP A 32 0.33 0.79 -2.12
N ASN A 33 -0.70 1.42 -2.70
CA ASN A 33 -2.09 0.97 -2.58
C ASN A 33 -2.28 -0.45 -3.13
N ALA A 34 -1.67 -0.77 -4.27
CA ALA A 34 -1.71 -2.11 -4.85
C ALA A 34 -1.09 -3.14 -3.89
N GLU A 35 0.05 -2.83 -3.27
CA GLU A 35 0.69 -3.71 -2.29
C GLU A 35 -0.17 -3.88 -1.03
N GLN A 36 -0.72 -2.80 -0.48
CA GLN A 36 -1.62 -2.87 0.68
C GLN A 36 -2.85 -3.73 0.40
N LYS A 37 -3.38 -3.68 -0.82
CA LYS A 37 -4.51 -4.53 -1.24
C LYS A 37 -4.10 -6.00 -1.24
N ARG A 38 -2.94 -6.34 -1.80
CA ARG A 38 -2.42 -7.72 -1.83
C ARG A 38 -2.18 -8.28 -0.43
N LEU A 39 -1.65 -7.47 0.48
CA LEU A 39 -1.46 -7.88 1.88
C LEU A 39 -2.80 -8.18 2.56
N LYS A 40 -3.78 -7.28 2.43
CA LYS A 40 -5.13 -7.48 3.01
C LYS A 40 -5.84 -8.72 2.44
N GLU A 41 -5.73 -8.95 1.14
CA GLU A 41 -6.31 -10.12 0.48
C GLU A 41 -5.59 -11.41 0.90
N GLY A 42 -4.26 -11.39 1.02
CA GLY A 42 -3.47 -12.52 1.49
C GLY A 42 -3.66 -12.85 2.97
N GLU A 43 -3.78 -11.84 3.83
CA GLU A 43 -4.08 -12.01 5.27
C GLU A 43 -5.49 -12.58 5.49
N ALA A 44 -6.47 -12.16 4.68
CA ALA A 44 -7.83 -12.70 4.74
C ALA A 44 -7.91 -14.19 4.35
N GLU A 45 -7.03 -14.65 3.46
CA GLU A 45 -6.89 -16.07 3.10
C GLU A 45 -6.18 -16.86 4.24
N GLN A 46 -5.08 -16.32 4.78
CA GLN A 46 -4.28 -16.97 5.82
C GLN A 46 -5.01 -17.08 7.17
N ALA A 47 -5.94 -16.17 7.46
CA ALA A 47 -6.76 -16.21 8.67
C ALA A 47 -7.82 -17.32 8.65
N LYS A 48 -8.12 -17.92 7.49
CA LYS A 48 -9.08 -19.03 7.38
C LYS A 48 -8.45 -20.41 7.55
N GLU A 49 -7.14 -20.54 7.38
CA GLU A 49 -6.44 -21.85 7.45
C GLU A 49 -5.83 -22.16 8.83
N GLN A 50 -5.82 -21.18 9.75
CA GLN A 50 -5.33 -21.34 11.13
C GLN A 50 -6.47 -21.45 12.15
N THR A 51 -7.51 -22.23 11.85
CA THR A 51 -8.47 -22.71 12.86
C THR A 51 -8.83 -24.17 12.60
N GLU A 52 -7.85 -25.06 12.50
CA GLU A 52 -8.07 -26.50 12.66
C GLU A 52 -7.60 -26.90 14.08
N PRO A 53 -8.49 -27.00 15.08
CA PRO A 53 -8.14 -27.56 16.37
C PRO A 53 -8.08 -29.08 16.23
N THR A 54 -6.92 -29.65 15.90
CA THR A 54 -6.74 -31.10 16.04
C THR A 54 -6.50 -31.43 17.51
N SER A 55 -7.58 -31.37 18.29
CA SER A 55 -7.72 -32.21 19.48
C SER A 55 -7.71 -33.66 19.00
N SER A 56 -6.63 -34.40 19.30
CA SER A 56 -6.66 -35.86 19.26
C SER A 56 -6.07 -36.36 20.56
N ASN A 57 -6.97 -36.83 21.43
CA ASN A 57 -6.64 -37.56 22.65
C ASN A 57 -5.76 -38.78 22.33
N GLY A 58 -4.85 -39.09 23.26
CA GLY A 58 -4.18 -40.38 23.41
C GLY A 58 -3.91 -40.63 24.88
#